data_AF-A0A2N3ILW1-F1
#
_entry.id   AF-A0A2N3ILW1-F1
#
_cell.length_a   1.000
_cell.length_b   1.000
_cell.length_c   1.000
_cell.angle_alpha   90.00
_cell.angle_beta   90.00
_cell.angle_gamma   90.00
#
_symmetry.space_group_name_H-M   'P 1'
#
loop_
_entity.id
_entity.type
_entity.pdbx_description
1 polymer ?
#
loop_
_entity_poly.entity_id
_entity_poly.type
_entity_poly.pdbx_seq_one_letter_code
_entity_poly.pdbx_strand_id
1 'polypeptide(L)'
;MVKPALQAAAFVERLPRRPYCTDDPAQGLLIRPQATALAYRHIQHNPPPHVACLVFDVDRADAYHAWLDAGLPAPNWVCLNVRNGHAHYGYLLASPVARTSAAKQKPLRYLAAIEHVL
;
A
#
# COMPACT_ATOMS: atom_id res chain seq x y z
N MET A 1 7.17 22.45 -8.17
CA MET A 1 6.50 21.79 -9.32
C MET A 1 5.94 20.46 -8.82
N VAL A 2 4.64 20.38 -8.54
CA VAL A 2 4.01 19.14 -8.07
C VAL A 2 4.01 18.18 -9.25
N LYS A 3 4.75 17.06 -9.15
CA LYS A 3 4.70 16.00 -10.16
C LYS A 3 3.21 15.60 -10.34
N PRO A 4 2.71 15.45 -11.58
CA PRO A 4 1.34 15.03 -11.79
C PRO A 4 1.09 13.70 -11.07
N ALA A 5 -0.18 13.43 -10.74
CA ALA A 5 -0.68 12.24 -10.01
C ALA A 5 -0.44 10.87 -10.71
N LEU A 6 0.61 10.74 -11.53
CA LEU A 6 1.09 9.52 -12.18
C LEU A 6 1.21 8.34 -11.20
N GLN A 7 1.56 8.62 -9.95
CA GLN A 7 1.74 7.57 -8.94
C GLN A 7 0.40 7.04 -8.40
N ALA A 8 -0.65 7.86 -8.36
CA ALA A 8 -2.00 7.41 -8.03
C ALA A 8 -2.55 6.51 -9.15
N ALA A 9 -2.32 6.86 -10.41
CA ALA A 9 -2.71 6.04 -11.55
C ALA A 9 -1.98 4.67 -11.53
N ALA A 10 -0.66 4.66 -11.34
CA ALA A 10 0.13 3.44 -11.28
C ALA A 10 -0.28 2.52 -10.11
N PHE A 11 -0.71 3.08 -8.98
CA PHE A 11 -1.26 2.31 -7.87
C PHE A 11 -2.59 1.65 -8.27
N VAL A 12 -3.52 2.42 -8.82
CA VAL A 12 -4.84 1.92 -9.24
C VAL A 12 -4.72 0.81 -10.28
N GLU A 13 -3.85 0.97 -11.28
CA GLU A 13 -3.59 -0.04 -12.31
C GLU A 13 -3.12 -1.39 -11.74
N ARG A 14 -2.46 -1.38 -10.59
CA ARG A 14 -1.88 -2.58 -9.95
C ARG A 14 -2.81 -3.24 -8.93
N LEU A 15 -3.95 -2.61 -8.61
CA LEU A 15 -4.94 -3.22 -7.73
C LEU A 15 -5.48 -4.52 -8.34
N PRO A 16 -5.89 -5.49 -7.51
CA PRO A 16 -6.66 -6.63 -8.00
C PRO A 16 -7.85 -6.18 -8.86
N ARG A 17 -8.21 -6.96 -9.89
CA ARG A 17 -9.40 -6.68 -10.72
C ARG A 17 -10.69 -6.66 -9.91
N ARG A 18 -10.74 -7.49 -8.86
CA ARG A 18 -11.82 -7.55 -7.89
C ARG A 18 -11.25 -7.57 -6.48
N PRO A 19 -10.82 -6.42 -5.93
CA PRO A 19 -10.21 -6.38 -4.62
C PRO A 19 -11.27 -6.57 -3.53
N TYR A 20 -10.82 -7.00 -2.36
CA TYR A 20 -11.61 -6.78 -1.14
C TYR A 20 -11.70 -5.29 -0.84
N CYS A 21 -12.85 -4.84 -0.33
CA CYS A 21 -13.10 -3.46 0.05
C CYS A 21 -14.14 -3.38 1.20
N THR A 22 -14.08 -2.32 1.99
CA THR A 22 -15.06 -2.02 3.05
C THR A 22 -14.93 -0.57 3.52
N ASP A 23 -15.99 -0.02 4.10
CA ASP A 23 -15.93 1.25 4.83
C ASP A 23 -15.65 1.06 6.32
N ASP A 24 -15.89 -0.15 6.83
CA ASP A 24 -15.68 -0.54 8.21
C ASP A 24 -15.34 -2.03 8.28
N PRO A 25 -14.09 -2.41 8.64
CA PRO A 25 -13.69 -3.80 8.80
C PRO A 25 -14.57 -4.60 9.78
N ALA A 26 -15.20 -3.94 10.77
CA ALA A 26 -16.10 -4.61 11.71
C ALA A 26 -17.40 -5.12 11.06
N GLN A 27 -17.77 -4.57 9.90
CA GLN A 27 -18.94 -4.99 9.11
C GLN A 27 -18.60 -6.10 8.10
N GLY A 28 -17.33 -6.51 8.02
CA GLY A 28 -16.83 -7.49 7.07
C GLY A 28 -16.31 -6.89 5.77
N LEU A 29 -15.91 -7.78 4.83
CA LEU A 29 -15.28 -7.42 3.57
C LEU A 29 -16.18 -7.75 2.38
N LEU A 30 -16.15 -6.89 1.36
CA LEU A 30 -16.86 -7.08 0.09
C LEU A 30 -15.88 -7.29 -1.06
N ILE A 31 -16.20 -8.17 -2.00
CA ILE A 31 -15.46 -8.31 -3.26
C ILE A 31 -16.24 -7.58 -4.36
N ARG A 32 -15.63 -6.56 -4.97
CA ARG A 32 -16.27 -5.70 -5.99
C ARG A 32 -15.36 -5.49 -7.20
N PRO A 33 -15.88 -5.14 -8.39
CA PRO A 33 -15.04 -4.66 -9.48
C PRO A 33 -14.19 -3.47 -9.02
N GLN A 34 -12.96 -3.36 -9.53
CA GLN A 34 -12.00 -2.32 -9.15
C GLN A 34 -12.61 -0.91 -9.13
N ALA A 35 -13.35 -0.51 -10.18
CA ALA A 35 -13.99 0.79 -10.28
C ALA A 35 -14.97 1.08 -9.13
N THR A 36 -15.71 0.06 -8.67
CA THR A 36 -16.63 0.19 -7.52
C THR A 36 -15.88 0.17 -6.20
N ALA A 37 -14.85 -0.67 -6.08
CA ALA A 37 -14.06 -0.81 -4.85
C ALA A 37 -13.30 0.47 -4.47
N LEU A 38 -12.89 1.28 -5.46
CA LEU A 38 -12.21 2.56 -5.26
C LEU A 38 -13.05 3.60 -4.49
N ALA A 39 -14.37 3.41 -4.38
CA ALA A 39 -15.25 4.29 -3.63
C ALA A 39 -15.29 4.00 -2.13
N TYR A 40 -14.69 2.88 -1.68
CA TYR A 40 -14.66 2.48 -0.26
C TYR A 40 -13.42 3.01 0.44
N ARG A 41 -13.52 3.18 1.77
CA ARG A 41 -12.40 3.68 2.60
C ARG A 41 -11.22 2.73 2.67
N HIS A 42 -11.47 1.43 2.66
CA HIS A 42 -10.45 0.39 2.69
C HIS A 42 -10.51 -0.46 1.42
N ILE A 43 -9.34 -0.77 0.87
CA ILE A 43 -9.19 -1.56 -0.35
C ILE A 43 -7.96 -2.48 -0.27
N GLN A 44 -8.09 -3.69 -0.78
CA GLN A 44 -6.96 -4.60 -0.95
C GLN A 44 -6.00 -4.05 -2.01
N HIS A 45 -4.80 -3.68 -1.58
CA HIS A 45 -3.81 -3.04 -2.44
C HIS A 45 -2.98 -4.04 -3.30
N ASN A 46 -2.74 -5.26 -2.82
CA ASN A 46 -2.00 -6.30 -3.54
C ASN A 46 -2.84 -7.58 -3.74
N PRO A 47 -2.77 -8.24 -4.91
CA PRO A 47 -3.34 -9.56 -5.07
C PRO A 47 -2.49 -10.64 -4.34
N PRO A 48 -3.05 -11.83 -4.04
CA PRO A 48 -2.28 -12.88 -3.37
C PRO A 48 -0.95 -13.27 -4.06
N PRO A 49 -0.86 -13.42 -5.40
CA PRO A 49 0.34 -13.98 -6.03
C PRO A 49 1.57 -13.08 -6.07
N HIS A 50 1.45 -11.77 -5.80
CA HIS A 50 2.60 -10.84 -5.85
C HIS A 50 2.38 -9.60 -5.01
N VAL A 51 3.47 -8.90 -4.71
CA VAL A 51 3.50 -7.59 -4.03
C VAL A 51 4.01 -6.55 -5.01
N ALA A 52 3.23 -5.50 -5.25
CA ALA A 52 3.60 -4.39 -6.13
C ALA A 52 3.63 -3.03 -5.39
N CYS A 53 3.01 -2.97 -4.21
CA CYS A 53 3.03 -1.83 -3.30
C CYS A 53 3.32 -2.33 -1.88
N LEU A 54 4.27 -1.70 -1.18
CA LEU A 54 4.45 -1.86 0.26
C LEU A 54 3.62 -0.79 0.96
N VAL A 55 2.95 -1.17 2.06
CA VAL A 55 2.17 -0.23 2.88
C VAL A 55 2.65 -0.35 4.32
N PHE A 56 3.08 0.78 4.90
CA PHE A 56 3.52 0.85 6.29
C PHE A 56 2.54 1.71 7.07
N ASP A 57 2.10 1.21 8.23
CA ASP A 57 1.26 1.92 9.17
C ASP A 57 2.11 2.59 10.23
N VAL A 58 1.80 3.85 10.53
CA VAL A 58 2.56 4.69 11.44
C VAL A 58 1.58 5.33 12.42
N ASP A 59 1.48 4.71 13.59
CA ASP A 59 0.54 5.05 14.65
C ASP A 59 1.09 6.10 15.62
N ARG A 60 1.36 7.32 15.13
CA ARG A 60 1.74 8.48 15.97
C ARG A 60 1.22 9.79 15.41
N ALA A 61 1.09 10.81 16.27
CA ALA A 61 0.39 12.07 15.96
C ALA A 61 1.04 12.95 14.88
N ASP A 62 2.30 12.72 14.55
CA ASP A 62 3.11 13.42 13.55
C ASP A 62 3.54 12.49 12.40
N ALA A 63 2.79 11.39 12.19
CA ALA A 63 3.11 10.39 11.19
C ALA A 63 3.12 10.92 9.76
N TYR A 64 2.63 12.11 9.45
CA TYR A 64 2.76 12.66 8.10
C TYR A 64 4.22 12.91 7.67
N HIS A 65 5.09 13.32 8.60
CA HIS A 65 6.49 13.69 8.34
C HIS A 65 7.53 12.66 8.78
N ALA A 66 7.13 11.60 9.51
CA ALA A 66 8.09 10.67 10.11
C ALA A 66 9.04 9.98 9.10
N TRP A 67 8.62 9.77 7.85
CA TRP A 67 9.52 9.25 6.80
C TRP A 67 10.68 10.21 6.49
N LEU A 68 10.44 11.52 6.54
CA LEU A 68 11.45 12.53 6.28
C LEU A 68 12.47 12.58 7.42
N ASP A 69 11.99 12.58 8.66
CA ASP A 69 12.82 12.61 9.85
C ASP A 69 13.70 11.35 9.97
N ALA A 70 13.19 10.21 9.51
CA ALA A 70 13.94 8.96 9.43
C ALA A 70 14.91 8.88 8.23
N GLY A 71 14.96 9.90 7.36
CA GLY A 71 15.81 9.89 6.17
C GLY A 71 15.40 8.85 5.12
N LEU A 72 14.13 8.44 5.11
CA LEU A 72 13.58 7.48 4.16
C LEU A 72 13.30 8.14 2.81
N PRO A 73 13.25 7.37 1.70
CA PRO A 73 12.77 7.89 0.43
C PRO A 73 11.33 8.41 0.56
N ALA A 74 10.96 9.40 -0.26
CA ALA A 74 9.60 9.91 -0.29
C ALA A 74 8.61 8.79 -0.67
N PRO A 75 7.53 8.57 0.12
CA PRO A 75 6.45 7.68 -0.26
C PRO A 75 5.82 8.09 -1.58
N ASN A 76 5.27 7.12 -2.31
CA ASN A 76 4.49 7.39 -3.50
C ASN A 76 3.14 8.04 -3.20
N TRP A 77 2.59 7.71 -2.03
CA TRP A 77 1.42 8.36 -1.47
C TRP A 77 1.45 8.25 0.05
N VAL A 78 0.76 9.20 0.70
CA VAL A 78 0.54 9.22 2.14
C VAL A 78 -0.96 9.36 2.38
N CYS A 79 -1.53 8.44 3.15
CA CYS A 79 -2.91 8.54 3.63
C CYS A 79 -2.88 8.98 5.09
N LEU A 80 -3.44 10.14 5.42
CA LEU A 80 -3.39 10.74 6.75
C LEU A 80 -4.75 10.66 7.42
N ASN A 81 -4.80 10.14 8.65
CA ASN A 81 -5.93 10.33 9.52
C ASN A 81 -5.82 11.70 10.22
N VAL A 82 -6.57 12.67 9.73
CA VAL A 82 -6.56 14.05 10.24
C VAL A 82 -7.07 14.20 11.68
N ARG A 83 -7.69 13.16 12.27
CA ARG A 83 -8.21 13.21 13.64
C ARG A 83 -7.15 12.89 14.69
N ASN A 84 -6.25 11.94 14.41
CA ASN A 84 -5.25 11.48 15.36
C ASN A 84 -3.80 11.64 14.85
N GLY A 85 -3.62 12.04 13.59
CA GLY A 85 -2.31 12.27 12.99
C GLY A 85 -1.59 11.02 12.46
N HIS A 86 -2.19 9.82 12.61
CA HIS A 86 -1.63 8.56 12.10
C HIS A 86 -1.62 8.55 10.59
N ALA A 87 -0.69 7.80 9.98
CA ALA A 87 -0.57 7.76 8.54
C ALA A 87 -0.18 6.38 8.00
N HIS A 88 -0.70 6.07 6.82
CA HIS A 88 -0.17 5.01 5.97
C HIS A 88 0.75 5.59 4.90
N TYR A 89 1.89 4.94 4.68
CA TYR A 89 2.79 5.23 3.57
C TYR A 89 2.72 4.14 2.51
N GLY A 90 2.55 4.53 1.26
CA GLY A 90 2.62 3.60 0.12
C GLY A 90 3.91 3.74 -0.67
N TYR A 91 4.63 2.64 -0.86
CA TYR A 91 5.80 2.57 -1.75
C TYR A 91 5.56 1.59 -2.89
N LEU A 92 5.52 2.09 -4.12
CA LEU A 92 5.38 1.31 -5.33
C LEU A 92 6.73 0.70 -5.72
N LEU A 93 6.76 -0.62 -5.88
CA LEU A 93 7.95 -1.30 -6.38
C LEU A 93 8.10 -1.05 -7.88
N ALA A 94 9.33 -0.79 -8.34
CA ALA A 94 9.59 -0.66 -9.78
C ALA A 94 9.19 -1.93 -10.55
N SER A 95 9.44 -3.11 -9.96
CA SER A 95 8.97 -4.41 -10.43
C SER A 95 8.30 -5.16 -9.28
N PRO A 96 7.11 -5.76 -9.48
CA PRO A 96 6.47 -6.58 -8.47
C PRO A 96 7.33 -7.79 -8.05
N VAL A 97 7.18 -8.21 -6.80
CA VAL A 97 7.80 -9.42 -6.26
C VAL A 97 6.76 -10.53 -6.21
N ALA A 98 7.00 -11.63 -6.93
CA ALA A 98 6.13 -12.79 -6.89
C ALA A 98 6.20 -13.50 -5.52
N ARG A 99 5.08 -14.07 -5.07
CA ARG A 99 4.92 -14.84 -3.83
C ARG A 99 4.48 -16.30 -4.06
N THR A 100 4.46 -16.74 -5.31
CA THR A 100 4.13 -18.13 -5.65
C THR A 100 5.31 -19.06 -5.38
N SER A 101 5.09 -20.38 -5.41
CA SER A 101 6.16 -21.38 -5.26
C SER A 101 7.27 -21.27 -6.33
N ALA A 102 6.96 -20.68 -7.48
CA ALA A 102 7.91 -20.43 -8.56
C ALA A 102 8.71 -19.11 -8.40
N ALA A 103 8.49 -18.35 -7.32
CA ALA A 103 9.15 -17.07 -7.11
C ALA A 103 10.66 -17.19 -6.90
N LYS A 104 11.40 -16.18 -7.38
CA LYS A 104 12.84 -16.07 -7.08
C LYS A 104 13.04 -15.85 -5.58
N GLN A 105 13.86 -16.70 -4.97
CA GLN A 105 14.09 -16.68 -3.53
C GLN A 105 14.77 -15.39 -3.02
N LYS A 106 15.72 -14.84 -3.77
CA LYS A 106 16.44 -13.61 -3.37
C LYS A 106 15.49 -12.41 -3.14
N PRO A 107 14.66 -11.98 -4.11
CA PRO A 107 13.74 -10.86 -3.89
C PRO A 107 12.65 -11.19 -2.87
N LEU A 108 12.17 -12.44 -2.79
CA LEU A 108 11.16 -12.82 -1.79
C LEU A 108 11.70 -12.69 -0.35
N ARG A 109 12.94 -13.15 -0.10
CA ARG A 109 13.60 -12.98 1.21
C ARG A 109 13.87 -11.51 1.54
N TYR A 110 14.27 -10.72 0.55
CA TYR A 110 14.52 -9.29 0.77
C TYR A 110 13.23 -8.53 1.07
N LEU A 111 12.14 -8.82 0.35
CA LEU A 111 10.81 -8.31 0.66
C LEU A 111 10.41 -8.65 2.10
N ALA A 112 10.54 -9.93 2.49
CA ALA A 112 10.21 -10.37 3.84
C ALA A 112 11.08 -9.66 4.91
N ALA A 113 12.37 -9.45 4.64
CA ALA A 113 13.23 -8.69 5.55
C ALA A 113 12.82 -7.21 5.67
N ILE A 114 12.19 -6.62 4.66
CA ILE A 114 11.65 -5.26 4.78
C ILE A 114 10.34 -5.26 5.58
N GLU A 115 9.44 -6.21 5.32
CA GLU A 115 8.11 -6.25 5.95
C GLU A 115 8.15 -6.70 7.43
N HIS A 116 9.14 -7.52 7.84
CA HIS A 116 9.20 -8.14 9.17
C HIS A 116 10.27 -7.56 10.12
N VAL A 117 10.99 -6.51 9.73
CA VAL A 117 12.04 -5.89 10.58
C VAL A 117 11.49 -4.73 11.45
N LEU A 118 10.16 -4.62 11.58
CA LEU A 118 9.49 -3.74 12.54
C LEU A 118 9.04 -4.51 13.79
#